data_AF-A0AAU1F290-F1
#
_entry.id   AF-A0AAU1F290-F1
#
_cell.length_a   1.000
_cell.length_b   1.000
_cell.length_c   1.000
_cell.angle_alpha   90.00
_cell.angle_beta   90.00
_cell.angle_gamma   90.00
#
_symmetry.space_group_name_H-M   'P 1'
#
loop_
_entity.id
_entity.type
_entity.pdbx_description
1 polymer ?
#
loop_
_entity_poly.entity_id
_entity_poly.type
_entity_poly.pdbx_seq_one_letter_code
_entity_poly.pdbx_strand_id
1 'polypeptide(L)'
;MPEIDALLDRQRLLARVLKRGADADPDRVNVTSPADAGADRDMRALREALRDSPGLADELSALLPERPAVQADGDRSVAIAGNNSGIISTGDGAKNTLHQ
;
A
#
# COMPACT_ATOMS: atom_id res chain seq x y z
N MET A 1 -24.37 0.91 -26.08
CA MET A 1 -24.32 0.34 -24.71
C MET A 1 -22.89 -0.02 -24.23
N PRO A 2 -21.82 0.78 -24.47
CA PRO A 2 -20.47 0.45 -23.97
C PRO A 2 -20.16 0.93 -22.54
N GLU A 3 -20.93 1.87 -21.99
CA GLU A 3 -20.67 2.45 -20.65
C GLU A 3 -20.99 1.50 -19.49
N ILE A 4 -21.94 0.58 -19.68
CA ILE A 4 -22.33 -0.39 -18.65
C ILE A 4 -21.21 -1.42 -18.45
N ASP A 5 -20.57 -1.85 -19.53
CA ASP A 5 -19.46 -2.81 -19.46
C ASP A 5 -18.22 -2.20 -18.79
N ALA A 6 -17.91 -0.93 -19.09
CA ALA A 6 -16.82 -0.20 -18.45
C ALA A 6 -17.04 0.01 -16.93
N LEU A 7 -18.30 0.24 -16.52
CA LEU A 7 -18.65 0.37 -15.11
C LEU A 7 -18.50 -0.96 -14.36
N LEU A 8 -18.93 -2.07 -14.98
CA LEU A 8 -18.82 -3.41 -14.40
C LEU A 8 -17.35 -3.84 -14.27
N ASP A 9 -16.52 -3.51 -15.25
CA ASP A 9 -15.08 -3.78 -15.18
C ASP A 9 -14.39 -2.97 -14.08
N ARG A 10 -14.79 -1.70 -13.89
CA ARG A 10 -14.32 -0.86 -12.78
C ARG A 10 -14.71 -1.43 -11.41
N GLN A 11 -15.95 -1.88 -11.26
CA GLN A 11 -16.43 -2.50 -10.02
C GLN A 11 -15.71 -3.82 -9.71
N ARG A 12 -15.46 -4.65 -10.74
CA ARG A 12 -14.69 -5.90 -10.59
C ARG A 12 -13.24 -5.64 -10.20
N LEU A 13 -12.61 -4.61 -10.77
CA LEU A 13 -11.24 -4.23 -10.43
C LEU A 13 -11.14 -3.79 -8.96
N LEU A 14 -12.06 -2.93 -8.52
CA LEU A 14 -12.11 -2.47 -7.12
C LEU A 14 -12.31 -3.64 -6.15
N ALA A 15 -13.26 -4.54 -6.43
CA ALA A 15 -13.50 -5.72 -5.59
C ALA A 15 -12.25 -6.62 -5.50
N ARG A 16 -11.49 -6.75 -6.60
CA ARG A 16 -10.28 -7.57 -6.64
C ARG A 16 -9.12 -6.96 -5.85
N VAL A 17 -8.94 -5.63 -5.92
CA VAL A 17 -7.90 -4.92 -5.16
C VAL A 17 -8.21 -4.97 -3.65
N LEU A 18 -9.48 -4.77 -3.27
CA LEU A 18 -9.91 -4.83 -1.87
C LEU A 18 -9.75 -6.23 -1.28
N LYS A 19 -10.14 -7.28 -2.02
CA LYS A 19 -9.98 -8.68 -1.57
C LYS A 19 -8.51 -9.08 -1.42
N ARG A 20 -7.62 -8.60 -2.29
CA ARG A 20 -6.16 -8.84 -2.19
C ARG A 20 -5.57 -8.28 -0.89
N GLY A 21 -6.09 -7.14 -0.41
CA GLY A 21 -5.66 -6.57 0.88
C GLY A 21 -6.19 -7.33 2.10
N ALA A 22 -7.35 -7.99 1.97
CA ALA A 22 -7.98 -8.74 3.05
C ALA A 22 -7.46 -10.18 3.20
N ASP A 23 -7.08 -10.84 2.10
CA ASP A 23 -6.53 -12.21 2.10
C ASP A 23 -5.01 -12.28 2.40
N ALA A 24 -4.39 -11.16 2.79
CA ALA A 24 -2.99 -11.14 3.20
C ALA A 24 -2.85 -11.81 4.59
N ASP A 25 -2.57 -13.11 4.59
CA ASP A 25 -2.12 -13.87 5.77
C ASP A 25 -0.84 -13.20 6.33
N PRO A 26 -0.89 -12.62 7.55
CA PRO A 26 0.23 -11.87 8.10
C PRO A 26 1.48 -12.75 8.34
N ASP A 27 1.31 -14.08 8.43
CA ASP A 27 2.41 -15.03 8.70
C ASP A 27 3.04 -15.64 7.44
N ARG A 28 2.55 -15.32 6.23
CA ARG A 28 3.04 -15.91 4.97
C ARG A 28 3.33 -14.89 3.88
N VAL A 29 3.89 -13.74 4.24
CA VAL A 29 4.43 -12.78 3.26
C VAL A 29 5.75 -13.31 2.70
N ASN A 30 5.66 -14.21 1.73
CA ASN A 30 6.77 -14.49 0.83
C ASN A 30 6.86 -13.31 -0.13
N VAL A 31 7.87 -12.44 0.04
CA VAL A 31 8.09 -11.28 -0.84
C VAL A 31 8.59 -11.78 -2.19
N THR A 32 7.68 -12.25 -3.05
CA THR A 32 7.90 -12.18 -4.49
C THR A 32 7.76 -10.71 -4.87
N SER A 33 8.90 -10.10 -5.17
CA SER A 33 9.04 -8.75 -5.71
C SER A 33 7.90 -8.41 -6.68
N PRO A 34 7.22 -7.25 -6.54
CA PRO A 34 6.19 -6.83 -7.47
C PRO A 34 6.89 -6.27 -8.72
N ALA A 35 7.40 -7.18 -9.55
CA ALA A 35 7.83 -6.89 -10.91
C ALA A 35 6.99 -7.70 -11.89
N ASP A 36 5.67 -7.65 -11.73
CA ASP A 36 4.75 -7.95 -12.82
C ASP A 36 4.45 -6.65 -13.54
N ALA A 37 4.89 -6.54 -14.79
CA ALA A 37 4.80 -5.34 -15.65
C ALA A 37 3.39 -4.72 -15.83
N GLY A 38 2.34 -5.32 -15.25
CA GLY A 38 0.99 -4.77 -15.19
C GLY A 38 0.77 -3.75 -14.06
N ALA A 39 1.53 -3.82 -12.96
CA ALA A 39 1.35 -2.96 -11.80
C ALA A 39 1.58 -1.46 -12.14
N ASP A 40 2.53 -1.17 -13.02
CA ASP A 40 2.82 0.21 -13.45
C ASP A 40 1.71 0.79 -14.34
N ARG A 41 1.05 -0.04 -15.15
CA ARG A 41 -0.06 0.40 -16.00
C ARG A 41 -1.31 0.68 -15.16
N ASP A 42 -1.61 -0.21 -14.22
CA ASP A 42 -2.75 -0.06 -13.32
C ASP A 42 -2.58 1.15 -12.39
N MET A 43 -1.36 1.39 -11.89
CA MET A 43 -1.06 2.56 -11.07
C MET A 43 -1.13 3.87 -11.85
N ARG A 44 -0.74 3.87 -13.14
CA ARG A 44 -0.92 5.05 -14.01
C ARG A 44 -2.39 5.35 -14.26
N ALA A 45 -3.19 4.34 -14.60
CA ALA A 45 -4.63 4.50 -14.82
C ALA A 45 -5.35 4.97 -13.56
N LEU A 46 -4.98 4.45 -12.39
CA LEU A 46 -5.51 4.92 -11.10
C LEU A 46 -5.15 6.40 -10.85
N ARG A 47 -3.91 6.80 -11.13
CA ARG A 47 -3.46 8.19 -10.96
C ARG A 47 -4.19 9.15 -11.89
N GLU A 48 -4.47 8.73 -13.12
CA GLU A 48 -5.27 9.51 -14.08
C GLU A 48 -6.72 9.65 -13.60
N ALA A 49 -7.37 8.54 -13.21
CA ALA A 49 -8.73 8.56 -12.70
C ALA A 49 -8.91 9.43 -11.43
N LEU A 50 -7.90 9.47 -10.54
CA LEU A 50 -7.91 10.34 -9.37
C LEU A 50 -7.66 11.81 -9.71
N ARG A 51 -6.89 12.10 -10.76
CA ARG A 51 -6.68 13.48 -11.24
C ARG A 51 -7.95 14.05 -11.87
N ASP A 52 -8.65 13.24 -12.65
CA ASP A 52 -9.86 13.65 -13.38
C ASP A 52 -11.10 13.76 -12.47
N SER A 53 -11.03 13.26 -11.24
CA SER A 53 -12.12 13.30 -10.27
C SER A 53 -11.59 13.56 -8.86
N PRO A 54 -11.36 14.82 -8.46
CA PRO A 54 -10.76 15.13 -7.16
C PRO A 54 -11.56 14.59 -5.97
N GLY A 55 -12.90 14.62 -6.03
CA GLY A 55 -13.75 14.07 -4.96
C GLY A 55 -13.62 12.55 -4.78
N LEU A 56 -13.19 11.82 -5.82
CA LEU A 56 -12.92 10.39 -5.73
C LEU A 56 -11.70 10.11 -4.84
N ALA A 57 -10.73 11.03 -4.79
CA ALA A 57 -9.55 10.86 -3.93
C ALA A 57 -9.92 10.93 -2.46
N ASP A 58 -10.83 11.83 -2.08
CA ASP A 58 -11.32 11.96 -0.70
C ASP A 58 -12.14 10.74 -0.29
N GLU A 59 -13.05 10.29 -1.16
CA GLU A 59 -13.84 9.07 -0.93
C GLU A 59 -12.94 7.82 -0.84
N LEU A 60 -11.97 7.69 -1.72
CA LEU A 60 -11.02 6.57 -1.70
C LEU A 60 -10.15 6.64 -0.43
N SER A 61 -9.70 7.82 -0.03
CA SER A 61 -8.93 7.99 1.21
C SER A 61 -9.74 7.60 2.44
N ALA A 62 -11.05 7.86 2.45
CA ALA A 62 -11.95 7.45 3.53
C ALA A 62 -12.22 5.94 3.59
N LEU A 63 -12.05 5.23 2.46
CA LEU A 63 -12.20 3.77 2.36
C LEU A 63 -10.91 3.01 2.62
N LEU A 64 -9.76 3.67 2.47
CA LEU A 64 -8.46 3.06 2.74
C LEU A 64 -8.20 3.04 4.26
N PRO A 65 -7.56 1.98 4.77
CA PRO A 65 -7.13 1.97 6.16
C PRO A 65 -6.20 3.16 6.39
N GLU A 66 -6.42 3.86 7.50
CA GLU A 66 -5.54 4.95 7.92
C GLU A 66 -4.09 4.45 7.94
N ARG A 67 -3.26 5.02 7.09
CA ARG A 67 -1.82 4.75 7.09
C ARG A 67 -1.13 5.82 7.92
N PRO A 68 -0.27 5.47 8.89
CA PRO A 68 0.55 6.45 9.57
C PRO A 68 1.41 7.15 8.52
N ALA A 69 1.13 8.42 8.25
CA ALA A 69 1.99 9.26 7.45
C ALA A 69 3.22 9.58 8.31
N VAL A 70 4.29 8.81 8.14
CA VAL A 70 5.56 9.05 8.82
C VAL A 70 6.58 9.57 7.82
N GLN A 71 7.28 10.61 8.21
CA GLN A 71 8.36 11.19 7.44
C GLN A 71 9.48 11.52 8.40
N ALA A 72 10.72 11.29 7.96
CA ALA A 72 11.90 11.70 8.68
C ALA A 72 12.88 12.31 7.67
N ASP A 73 13.49 13.43 8.03
CA ASP A 73 14.38 14.21 7.18
C ASP A 73 15.60 14.68 7.98
N GLY A 74 16.75 14.84 7.32
CA GLY A 74 18.02 15.20 7.96
C GLY A 74 18.92 14.01 8.31
N ASP A 75 20.13 14.31 8.76
CA ASP A 75 21.14 13.29 9.06
C ASP A 75 20.70 12.40 10.23
N ARG A 76 20.81 11.09 10.03
CA ARG A 76 20.43 10.04 11.01
C ARG A 76 18.92 9.95 11.29
N SER A 77 18.11 10.41 10.35
CA SER A 77 16.64 10.34 10.46
C SER A 77 16.07 8.96 10.13
N VAL A 78 15.05 8.54 10.87
CA VAL A 78 14.39 7.23 10.75
C VAL A 78 12.88 7.42 10.84
N ALA A 79 12.13 6.89 9.86
CA ALA A 79 10.67 6.86 9.87
C ALA A 79 10.18 5.40 9.87
N ILE A 80 9.30 5.05 10.81
CA ILE A 80 8.75 3.69 10.96
C ILE A 80 7.22 3.82 11.02
N ALA A 81 6.52 3.15 10.10
CA ALA A 81 5.05 3.13 10.04
C ALA A 81 4.51 1.70 9.95
N GLY A 82 3.21 1.58 10.18
CA GLY A 82 2.48 0.32 10.11
C GLY A 82 2.66 -0.56 11.34
N ASN A 83 2.34 -1.84 11.17
CA ASN A 83 2.39 -2.84 12.24
C ASN A 83 3.77 -3.52 12.22
N ASN A 84 4.61 -3.19 13.21
CA ASN A 84 5.94 -3.76 13.33
C ASN A 84 5.99 -4.69 14.55
N SER A 85 6.56 -5.89 14.39
CA SER A 85 6.80 -6.85 15.47
C SER A 85 8.26 -7.31 15.46
N GLY A 86 8.76 -7.75 16.62
CA GLY A 86 10.19 -8.05 16.79
C GLY A 86 11.02 -6.82 17.17
N ILE A 87 12.33 -6.88 16.97
CA ILE A 87 13.26 -5.84 17.44
C ILE A 87 13.63 -4.89 16.29
N ILE A 88 13.45 -3.59 16.52
CA ILE A 88 13.91 -2.52 15.62
C ILE A 88 15.11 -1.82 16.26
N SER A 89 16.29 -1.95 15.62
CA SER A 89 17.56 -1.36 16.07
C SER A 89 18.00 -0.32 15.04
N THR A 90 18.22 0.94 15.45
CA THR A 90 18.52 2.04 14.54
C THR A 90 19.57 2.98 15.12
N GLY A 91 20.29 3.72 14.27
CA GLY A 91 21.39 4.59 14.66
C GLY A 91 22.74 3.88 14.82
N ASP A 92 23.77 4.65 15.17
CA ASP A 92 25.15 4.16 15.24
C ASP A 92 25.39 3.35 16.52
N GLY A 93 25.93 2.14 16.39
CA GLY A 93 26.24 1.27 17.53
C GLY A 93 25.05 0.46 18.06
N ALA A 94 23.94 0.39 17.32
CA ALA A 94 22.78 -0.40 17.67
C ALA A 94 23.13 -1.91 17.73
N LYS A 95 22.85 -2.57 18.87
CA LYS A 95 23.12 -4.00 19.12
C LYS A 95 21.91 -4.67 19.73
N ASN A 96 21.50 -5.79 19.15
CA ASN A 96 20.49 -6.68 19.71
C ASN A 96 21.18 -7.98 20.16
N THR A 97 21.05 -8.34 21.43
CA THR A 97 21.49 -9.62 21.95
C THR A 97 20.27 -10.42 22.35
N LEU A 98 20.07 -11.58 21.71
CA LEU A 98 19.04 -12.53 22.09
C LEU A 98 19.68 -13.60 22.97
N HIS A 99 19.17 -13.75 24.19
CA HIS A 99 19.49 -14.88 25.05
C HIS A 99 18.37 -15.90 24.92
N GLN A 100 18.74 -17.15 24.57
CA GLN A 100 17.83 -18.30 24.55
C GLN A 100 17.76 -18.95 25.92
#